data_AF-A8X260-F1
#
_entry.id   AF-A8X260-F1
#
_cell.length_a   1.000
_cell.length_b   1.000
_cell.length_c   1.000
_cell.angle_alpha   90.00
_cell.angle_beta   90.00
_cell.angle_gamma   90.00
#
_symmetry.space_group_name_H-M   'P 1'
#
loop_
_entity.id
_entity.type
_entity.pdbx_description
1 polymer ?
#
loop_
_entity_poly.entity_id
_entity_poly.type
_entity_poly.pdbx_seq_one_letter_code
_entity_poly.pdbx_strand_id
1 'polypeptide(L)'
;MMFISDVRDSKDGQSGLFHFVTMRCGTNTISLFRFVLLCCAGLLCWKCTYYFFGYSNDYEFQPSNQCHLPSWNQKHTNFVTRSVLNNFSRWLWMKLELSKENNQNYTSISILGAYVYPDQISISLTSQYTVQQNLFCRYYDCKQTEIPGSSYRSVVFPESVLHCPRRIGAEFVSVSRSLDEEEEISEPVRLTFRSFEKPPHDLTVCVGPMYGNESKWLQIVDFVEHMKLEGATFVYFYVGVISDYDRKILTDYVRTGDVEVIDLHDKYERPYYAWHLITIQDCHLRAKYHSKWVSFLDLDERISGTKNQSLIQLLNVQEPNVGEIQLPVLNIIKYGDVAKEFENVVKLKEEMIFRKWTDSIDPTWNASKAIVKPEKIGIMFIHNAIAKLPGVKTIQVNESQAVVRHLRSTKHRVDNNDWHLVPQVDGTLRKIMKRPLESEFAEKMTNAIVQRVLNVYDRVPVKCDRIARYLWESRRFLDPCESMSSVF
;
A
#
# COMPACT_ATOMS: atom_id res chain seq x y z
N MET A 1 10.77 30.57 6.14
CA MET A 1 11.80 29.68 6.72
C MET A 1 11.26 28.28 6.66
N MET A 2 11.73 27.49 5.69
CA MET A 2 11.20 26.18 5.34
C MET A 2 12.17 25.16 5.92
N PHE A 3 11.72 24.34 6.87
CA PHE A 3 12.53 23.27 7.41
C PHE A 3 12.57 22.13 6.39
N ILE A 4 13.72 21.98 5.75
CA ILE A 4 14.09 20.78 5.00
C ILE A 4 14.50 19.75 6.05
N SER A 5 13.79 18.63 6.14
CA SER A 5 14.25 17.46 6.87
C SER A 5 15.35 16.81 6.05
N ASP A 6 16.58 16.94 6.53
CA ASP A 6 17.81 16.41 5.96
C ASP A 6 17.80 14.86 6.01
N VAL A 7 18.06 14.21 4.88
CA VAL A 7 18.25 12.75 4.77
C VAL A 7 19.72 12.54 4.43
N ARG A 8 20.52 12.09 5.40
CA ARG A 8 21.84 11.51 5.13
C ARG A 8 21.70 9.99 5.03
N ASP A 9 21.74 9.49 3.82
CA ASP A 9 22.40 8.23 3.52
C ASP A 9 23.72 8.58 2.83
N SER A 10 24.82 8.45 3.57
CA SER A 10 26.17 8.47 3.02
C SER A 10 26.95 7.39 3.75
N LYS A 11 27.21 6.30 3.03
CA LYS A 11 28.43 5.51 3.22
C LYS A 11 29.64 6.45 3.10
N ASP A 12 30.74 6.03 3.70
CA ASP A 12 32.03 6.71 3.79
C ASP A 12 32.14 7.77 4.89
N GLY A 13 32.73 7.33 5.99
CA GLY A 13 33.23 8.22 7.03
C GLY A 13 34.47 8.97 6.52
N GLN A 14 34.44 10.28 6.67
CA GLN A 14 35.62 11.10 6.95
C GLN A 14 35.18 12.40 7.63
N SER A 15 35.72 12.63 8.83
CA SER A 15 35.61 13.85 9.60
C SER A 15 36.39 14.98 8.93
N GLY A 16 35.73 16.11 8.64
CA GLY A 16 36.36 17.35 8.17
C GLY A 16 35.86 18.57 8.97
N LEU A 17 36.80 19.38 9.45
CA LEU A 17 36.62 20.56 10.31
C LEU A 17 35.67 21.63 9.73
N PHE A 18 34.90 22.27 10.60
CA PHE A 18 34.11 23.47 10.31
C PHE A 18 35.01 24.73 10.27
N HIS A 19 34.97 25.47 9.16
CA HIS A 19 35.34 26.89 9.12
C HIS A 19 34.07 27.73 8.92
N PHE A 20 33.77 28.63 9.85
CA PHE A 20 32.72 29.64 9.71
C PHE A 20 33.20 30.76 8.77
N VAL A 21 32.46 30.99 7.68
CA VAL A 21 32.54 32.23 6.88
C VAL A 21 31.22 32.96 7.01
N THR A 22 31.20 34.05 7.78
CA THR A 22 30.08 35.01 7.81
C THR A 22 30.21 35.96 6.62
N MET A 23 29.32 35.85 5.63
CA MET A 23 29.12 36.90 4.61
C MET A 23 28.12 37.94 5.10
N ARG A 24 28.56 39.21 5.24
CA ARG A 24 27.68 40.37 5.38
C ARG A 24 27.02 40.67 4.03
N CYS A 25 25.70 40.60 3.96
CA CYS A 25 24.94 40.95 2.75
C CYS A 25 24.46 42.42 2.86
N GLY A 26 24.85 43.27 1.90
CA GLY A 26 24.52 44.69 1.86
C GLY A 26 23.08 44.96 1.39
N THR A 27 22.51 46.10 1.79
CA THR A 27 21.11 46.52 1.59
C THR A 27 20.59 46.48 0.13
N ASN A 28 21.46 46.50 -0.87
CA ASN A 28 21.07 46.44 -2.29
C ASN A 28 20.63 45.05 -2.76
N THR A 29 21.04 43.96 -2.12
CA THR A 29 20.60 42.59 -2.49
C THR A 29 19.17 42.29 -2.03
N ILE A 30 18.71 42.94 -0.96
CA ILE A 30 17.34 42.77 -0.42
C ILE A 30 16.30 43.40 -1.36
N SER A 31 16.62 44.53 -2.00
CA SER A 31 15.73 45.20 -2.96
C SER A 31 15.59 44.38 -4.25
N LEU A 32 16.71 43.82 -4.74
CA LEU A 32 16.70 42.92 -5.91
C LEU A 32 15.88 41.65 -5.65
N PHE A 33 16.01 41.06 -4.44
CA PHE A 33 15.22 39.89 -4.04
C PHE A 33 13.72 40.19 -3.96
N ARG A 34 13.33 41.37 -3.44
CA ARG A 34 11.93 41.81 -3.41
C ARG A 34 11.36 42.04 -4.81
N PHE A 35 12.15 42.60 -5.72
CA PHE A 35 11.74 42.82 -7.09
C PHE A 35 11.55 41.50 -7.85
N VAL A 36 12.45 40.53 -7.66
CA VAL A 36 12.31 39.18 -8.23
C VAL A 36 11.08 38.46 -7.66
N LEU A 37 10.83 38.55 -6.35
CA LEU A 37 9.62 37.99 -5.72
C LEU A 37 8.32 38.62 -6.25
N LEU A 38 8.30 39.94 -6.46
CA LEU A 38 7.16 40.66 -7.03
C LEU A 38 6.93 40.31 -8.51
N CYS A 39 8.01 40.18 -9.30
CA CYS A 39 7.92 39.73 -10.69
C CYS A 39 7.48 38.26 -10.80
N CYS A 40 7.94 37.37 -9.90
CA CYS A 40 7.47 35.99 -9.81
C CYS A 40 5.99 35.93 -9.40
N ALA A 41 5.55 36.76 -8.45
CA ALA A 41 4.14 36.87 -8.07
C ALA A 41 3.27 37.40 -9.22
N GLY A 42 3.77 38.36 -10.01
CA GLY A 42 3.09 38.87 -11.21
C GLY A 42 2.98 37.83 -12.34
N LEU A 43 4.04 37.06 -12.59
CA LEU A 43 4.04 35.97 -13.59
C LEU A 43 3.16 34.78 -13.14
N LEU A 44 3.09 34.49 -11.84
CA LEU A 44 2.16 33.52 -11.25
C LEU A 44 0.71 34.01 -11.36
N CYS A 45 0.43 35.30 -11.16
CA CYS A 45 -0.89 35.89 -11.37
C CYS A 45 -1.33 35.84 -12.84
N TRP A 46 -0.43 36.12 -13.80
CA TRP A 46 -0.74 36.05 -15.23
C TRP A 46 -1.00 34.61 -15.68
N LYS A 47 -0.20 33.64 -15.22
CA LYS A 47 -0.48 32.21 -15.50
C LYS A 47 -1.77 31.74 -14.83
N CYS A 48 -2.11 32.26 -13.65
CA CYS A 48 -3.39 31.99 -13.01
C CYS A 48 -4.55 32.55 -13.85
N THR A 49 -4.52 33.80 -14.31
CA THR A 49 -5.61 34.37 -15.12
C THR A 49 -5.78 33.66 -16.46
N TYR A 50 -4.69 33.22 -17.11
CA TYR A 50 -4.76 32.43 -18.34
C TYR A 50 -5.33 31.02 -18.12
N TYR A 51 -5.09 30.39 -16.96
CA TYR A 51 -5.72 29.11 -16.57
C TYR A 51 -7.17 29.28 -16.06
N PHE A 52 -7.53 30.45 -15.53
CA PHE A 52 -8.87 30.74 -14.99
C PHE A 52 -9.90 31.08 -16.08
N PHE A 53 -9.49 31.60 -17.24
CA PHE A 53 -10.37 31.93 -18.38
C PHE A 53 -10.35 30.86 -19.49
N GLY A 54 -10.17 29.59 -19.13
CA GLY A 54 -10.53 28.48 -20.00
C GLY A 54 -12.05 28.39 -20.10
N TYR A 55 -12.60 28.74 -21.27
CA TYR A 55 -14.01 28.63 -21.65
C TYR A 55 -14.62 27.32 -21.11
N SER A 56 -15.51 27.37 -20.12
CA SER A 56 -16.31 26.19 -19.77
C SER A 56 -17.45 26.11 -20.78
N ASN A 57 -17.30 25.19 -21.74
CA ASN A 57 -18.46 24.62 -22.37
C ASN A 57 -19.09 23.72 -21.31
N ASP A 58 -20.07 24.25 -20.58
CA ASP A 58 -20.98 23.46 -19.77
C ASP A 58 -21.82 22.62 -20.73
N TYR A 59 -21.21 21.54 -21.24
CA TYR A 59 -21.91 20.52 -21.99
C TYR A 59 -22.85 19.86 -20.99
N GLU A 60 -24.15 20.13 -21.15
CA GLU A 60 -25.19 19.54 -20.33
C GLU A 60 -25.24 18.04 -20.67
N PHE A 61 -24.46 17.25 -19.94
CA PHE A 61 -24.45 15.80 -20.07
C PHE A 61 -25.83 15.28 -19.71
N GLN A 62 -26.60 14.89 -20.73
CA GLN A 62 -27.83 14.14 -20.59
C GLN A 62 -27.43 12.67 -20.34
N PRO A 63 -27.65 12.12 -19.14
CA PRO A 63 -27.37 10.72 -18.88
C PRO A 63 -28.13 9.85 -19.89
N SER A 64 -27.52 8.75 -20.32
CA SER A 64 -28.31 7.69 -20.94
C SER A 64 -29.47 7.35 -20.01
N ASN A 65 -30.71 7.42 -20.52
CA ASN A 65 -31.96 7.13 -19.78
C ASN A 65 -32.00 5.73 -19.13
N GLN A 66 -30.96 4.90 -19.32
CA GLN A 66 -30.89 3.52 -18.88
C GLN A 66 -29.83 3.28 -17.78
N CYS A 67 -28.98 4.26 -17.44
CA CYS A 67 -28.02 4.12 -16.33
C CYS A 67 -28.56 4.77 -15.05
N HIS A 68 -28.60 4.00 -13.96
CA HIS A 68 -28.90 4.56 -12.65
C HIS A 68 -27.71 5.39 -12.15
N LEU A 69 -27.92 6.69 -11.94
CA LEU A 69 -26.88 7.61 -11.45
C LEU A 69 -27.00 7.86 -9.94
N PRO A 70 -26.22 7.16 -9.10
CA PRO A 70 -26.24 7.42 -7.67
C PRO A 70 -25.74 8.85 -7.39
N SER A 71 -26.22 9.45 -6.30
CA SER A 71 -25.92 10.85 -5.92
C SER A 71 -24.42 11.15 -5.88
N TRP A 72 -23.61 10.22 -5.36
CA TRP A 72 -22.16 10.37 -5.32
C TRP A 72 -21.54 10.49 -6.71
N ASN A 73 -22.16 9.95 -7.77
CA ASN A 73 -21.67 9.95 -9.14
C ASN A 73 -22.24 11.09 -10.01
N GLN A 74 -22.99 12.01 -9.41
CA GLN A 74 -23.50 13.23 -10.07
C GLN A 74 -22.52 14.41 -9.93
N LYS A 75 -21.21 14.13 -9.87
CA LYS A 75 -20.18 15.14 -9.63
C LYS A 75 -19.27 15.32 -10.85
N HIS A 76 -19.21 16.56 -11.34
CA HIS A 76 -18.26 17.00 -12.35
C HIS A 76 -17.17 17.88 -11.71
N THR A 77 -15.91 17.69 -12.12
CA THR A 77 -14.83 18.62 -11.76
C THR A 77 -14.01 18.97 -13.00
N ASN A 78 -13.62 20.24 -13.15
CA ASN A 78 -12.84 20.67 -14.32
C ASN A 78 -11.34 20.35 -14.16
N PHE A 79 -10.87 20.21 -12.92
CA PHE A 79 -9.46 20.03 -12.58
C PHE A 79 -9.29 18.94 -11.52
N VAL A 80 -8.11 18.33 -11.49
CA VAL A 80 -7.72 17.28 -10.52
C VAL A 80 -7.77 17.80 -9.08
N THR A 81 -7.23 18.99 -8.80
CA THR A 81 -7.37 19.62 -7.48
C THR A 81 -7.55 21.12 -7.59
N ARG A 82 -8.44 21.66 -6.75
CA ARG A 82 -8.67 23.11 -6.62
C ARG A 82 -7.69 23.79 -5.66
N SER A 83 -6.90 23.02 -4.91
CA SER A 83 -5.93 23.56 -3.96
C SER A 83 -4.70 24.10 -4.70
N VAL A 84 -4.53 25.43 -4.70
CA VAL A 84 -3.35 26.10 -5.26
C VAL A 84 -2.06 25.57 -4.61
N LEU A 85 -2.11 25.36 -3.30
CA LEU A 85 -0.97 24.88 -2.54
C LEU A 85 -0.59 23.44 -2.91
N ASN A 86 -1.58 22.54 -3.05
CA ASN A 86 -1.31 21.16 -3.47
C ASN A 86 -0.80 21.11 -4.91
N ASN A 87 -1.34 21.95 -5.80
CA ASN A 87 -0.85 22.08 -7.18
C ASN A 87 0.61 22.55 -7.21
N PHE A 88 0.95 23.56 -6.39
CA PHE A 88 2.33 24.03 -6.27
C PHE A 88 3.26 22.95 -5.70
N SER A 89 2.84 22.23 -4.66
CA SER A 89 3.61 21.10 -4.10
C SER A 89 3.86 20.02 -5.14
N ARG A 90 2.82 19.59 -5.86
CA ARG A 90 2.94 18.59 -6.94
C ARG A 90 3.89 19.06 -8.04
N TRP A 91 3.77 20.32 -8.47
CA TRP A 91 4.68 20.92 -9.45
C TRP A 91 6.13 20.91 -8.95
N LEU A 92 6.36 21.28 -7.68
CA LEU A 92 7.68 21.29 -7.08
C LEU A 92 8.27 19.88 -7.02
N TRP A 93 7.48 18.88 -6.59
CA TRP A 93 7.93 17.49 -6.50
C TRP A 93 8.28 16.91 -7.87
N MET A 94 7.51 17.23 -8.91
CA MET A 94 7.88 16.89 -10.30
C MET A 94 9.19 17.54 -10.73
N LYS A 95 9.42 18.81 -10.36
CA LYS A 95 10.67 19.52 -10.69
C LYS A 95 11.88 19.00 -9.94
N LEU A 96 11.69 18.47 -8.74
CA LEU A 96 12.71 17.78 -7.96
C LEU A 96 12.89 16.32 -8.37
N GLU A 97 12.18 15.85 -9.40
CA GLU A 97 12.19 14.46 -9.87
C GLU A 97 11.89 13.43 -8.78
N LEU A 98 11.10 13.81 -7.76
CA LEU A 98 10.68 12.87 -6.72
C LEU A 98 9.82 11.78 -7.36
N SER A 99 9.98 10.53 -6.91
CA SER A 99 9.31 9.34 -7.45
C SER A 99 9.82 8.84 -8.81
N LYS A 100 10.83 9.45 -9.45
CA LYS A 100 11.33 8.97 -10.73
C LYS A 100 12.11 7.66 -10.56
N GLU A 101 11.52 6.56 -11.02
CA GLU A 101 12.13 5.22 -10.94
C GLU A 101 12.49 4.72 -12.34
N ASN A 102 13.71 4.21 -12.52
CA ASN A 102 14.18 3.67 -13.81
C ASN A 102 14.14 2.14 -13.81
N ASN A 103 12.94 1.58 -13.69
CA ASN A 103 12.74 0.13 -13.54
C ASN A 103 12.54 -0.58 -14.89
N GLN A 104 11.41 -0.33 -15.55
CA GLN A 104 11.00 -1.04 -16.75
C GLN A 104 10.32 -0.08 -17.73
N ASN A 105 10.79 -0.06 -18.98
CA ASN A 105 10.29 0.85 -20.02
C ASN A 105 9.68 0.14 -21.25
N TYR A 106 9.53 -1.19 -21.21
CA TYR A 106 8.99 -2.00 -22.32
C TYR A 106 7.52 -2.42 -22.13
N THR A 107 6.84 -1.85 -21.13
CA THR A 107 5.46 -2.23 -20.79
C THR A 107 4.46 -1.32 -21.47
N SER A 108 3.37 -1.90 -22.00
CA SER A 108 2.21 -1.12 -22.42
C SER A 108 1.51 -0.53 -21.21
N ILE A 109 0.77 0.56 -21.42
CA ILE A 109 -0.10 1.10 -20.39
C ILE A 109 -1.16 0.05 -20.09
N SER A 110 -1.37 -0.20 -18.80
CA SER A 110 -2.42 -1.04 -18.26
C SER A 110 -2.73 -0.55 -16.85
N ILE A 111 -3.97 -0.78 -16.40
CA ILE A 111 -4.51 -0.24 -15.15
C ILE A 111 -4.57 -1.38 -14.14
N LEU A 112 -3.96 -1.17 -12.97
CA LEU A 112 -4.08 -2.08 -11.83
C LEU A 112 -5.35 -1.79 -11.01
N GLY A 113 -5.73 -0.52 -10.90
CA GLY A 113 -6.91 -0.11 -10.17
C GLY A 113 -7.26 1.36 -10.41
N ALA A 114 -8.53 1.70 -10.24
CA ALA A 114 -9.02 3.07 -10.33
C ALA A 114 -9.92 3.40 -9.15
N TYR A 115 -9.70 4.58 -8.54
CA TYR A 115 -10.30 4.97 -7.27
C TYR A 115 -10.96 6.33 -7.38
N VAL A 116 -12.26 6.42 -7.05
CA VAL A 116 -12.99 7.68 -7.04
C VAL A 116 -12.99 8.28 -5.63
N TYR A 117 -12.34 9.43 -5.50
CA TYR A 117 -12.27 10.25 -4.30
C TYR A 117 -13.30 11.38 -4.33
N PRO A 118 -13.43 12.17 -3.25
CA PRO A 118 -14.37 13.28 -3.23
C PRO A 118 -14.18 14.25 -4.40
N ASP A 119 -12.95 14.63 -4.72
CA ASP A 119 -12.60 15.68 -5.67
C ASP A 119 -12.01 15.19 -7.00
N GLN A 120 -11.51 13.96 -7.06
CA GLN A 120 -10.82 13.44 -8.23
C GLN A 120 -10.96 11.91 -8.37
N ILE A 121 -10.44 11.38 -9.46
CA ILE A 121 -10.16 9.96 -9.67
C ILE A 121 -8.65 9.78 -9.67
N SER A 122 -8.16 8.71 -9.06
CA SER A 122 -6.77 8.28 -9.17
C SER A 122 -6.71 6.89 -9.78
N ILE A 123 -5.79 6.69 -10.72
CA ILE A 123 -5.58 5.46 -11.45
C ILE A 123 -4.18 4.96 -11.13
N SER A 124 -4.06 3.74 -10.62
CA SER A 124 -2.81 3.00 -10.51
C SER A 124 -2.56 2.28 -11.83
N LEU A 125 -1.39 2.50 -12.41
CA LEU A 125 -0.93 1.85 -13.63
C LEU A 125 -0.01 0.69 -13.28
N THR A 126 0.00 -0.35 -14.11
CA THR A 126 1.07 -1.36 -14.04
C THR A 126 2.32 -0.88 -14.76
N SER A 127 2.21 0.02 -15.76
CA SER A 127 3.37 0.53 -16.50
C SER A 127 4.29 1.39 -15.63
N GLN A 128 5.60 1.20 -15.78
CA GLN A 128 6.64 1.98 -15.10
C GLN A 128 7.44 2.83 -16.09
N TYR A 129 8.32 3.68 -15.57
CA TYR A 129 9.07 4.68 -16.34
C TYR A 129 8.14 5.67 -17.06
N THR A 130 7.05 6.03 -16.39
CA THR A 130 5.96 6.85 -16.96
C THR A 130 5.86 8.25 -16.38
N VAL A 131 6.64 8.58 -15.33
CA VAL A 131 6.65 9.92 -14.72
C VAL A 131 6.77 11.02 -15.77
N GLN A 132 5.94 12.06 -15.62
CA GLN A 132 5.86 13.23 -16.49
C GLN A 132 5.40 12.95 -17.93
N GLN A 133 5.03 11.72 -18.28
CA GLN A 133 4.36 11.44 -19.55
C GLN A 133 2.91 11.95 -19.54
N ASN A 134 2.44 12.42 -20.69
CA ASN A 134 1.06 12.84 -20.86
C ASN A 134 0.21 11.65 -21.28
N LEU A 135 -0.90 11.44 -20.58
CA LEU A 135 -1.90 10.42 -20.91
C LEU A 135 -3.29 11.03 -20.88
N PHE A 136 -4.24 10.42 -21.58
CA PHE A 136 -5.64 10.81 -21.59
C PHE A 136 -6.45 9.88 -20.69
N CYS A 137 -7.19 10.46 -19.76
CA CYS A 137 -8.25 9.78 -19.03
C CYS A 137 -9.47 9.64 -19.96
N ARG A 138 -9.94 8.41 -20.15
CA ARG A 138 -11.16 8.06 -20.90
C ARG A 138 -12.22 7.60 -19.91
N TYR A 139 -13.46 8.03 -20.05
CA TYR A 139 -14.53 7.76 -19.09
C TYR A 139 -15.67 7.02 -19.75
N TYR A 140 -16.21 6.03 -19.06
CA TYR A 140 -17.25 5.17 -19.59
C TYR A 140 -18.40 5.05 -18.59
N ASP A 141 -19.61 4.95 -19.12
CA ASP A 141 -20.83 4.81 -18.34
C ASP A 141 -21.05 3.39 -17.80
N CYS A 142 -22.22 3.13 -17.20
CA CYS A 142 -22.59 1.84 -16.63
C CYS A 142 -22.62 0.68 -17.64
N LYS A 143 -22.68 1.00 -18.94
CA LYS A 143 -22.67 0.03 -20.05
C LYS A 143 -21.31 -0.06 -20.74
N GLN A 144 -20.28 0.54 -20.15
CA GLN A 144 -18.94 0.65 -20.74
C GLN A 144 -18.95 1.38 -22.10
N THR A 145 -19.88 2.32 -22.31
CA THR A 145 -19.86 3.20 -23.49
C THR A 145 -19.09 4.47 -23.14
N GLU A 146 -18.15 4.89 -23.99
CA GLU A 146 -17.35 6.10 -23.74
C GLU A 146 -18.27 7.32 -23.69
N ILE A 147 -18.11 8.13 -22.65
CA ILE A 147 -18.87 9.37 -22.45
C ILE A 147 -18.32 10.42 -23.42
N PRO A 148 -19.11 10.89 -24.41
CA PRO A 148 -18.60 11.80 -25.44
C PRO A 148 -18.05 13.11 -24.85
N GLY A 149 -16.92 13.58 -25.37
CA GLY A 149 -16.29 14.84 -24.95
C GLY A 149 -15.78 14.87 -23.51
N SER A 150 -15.78 13.74 -22.81
CA SER A 150 -15.39 13.69 -21.39
C SER A 150 -13.89 13.53 -21.17
N SER A 151 -13.13 13.20 -22.22
CA SER A 151 -11.70 12.88 -22.12
C SER A 151 -10.89 14.02 -21.51
N TYR A 152 -9.80 13.68 -20.82
CA TYR A 152 -8.98 14.67 -20.12
C TYR A 152 -7.50 14.32 -20.20
N ARG A 153 -6.68 15.26 -20.70
CA ARG A 153 -5.22 15.11 -20.70
C ARG A 153 -4.66 15.39 -19.31
N SER A 154 -3.99 14.40 -18.75
CA SER A 154 -3.29 14.49 -17.47
C SER A 154 -1.83 14.10 -17.61
N VAL A 155 -1.08 14.25 -16.51
CA VAL A 155 0.34 13.94 -16.41
C VAL A 155 0.51 12.87 -15.34
N VAL A 156 1.23 11.79 -15.69
CA VAL A 156 1.55 10.72 -14.75
C VAL A 156 2.47 11.28 -13.67
N PHE A 157 1.98 11.28 -12.43
CA PHE A 157 2.73 11.64 -11.24
C PHE A 157 1.91 11.35 -9.96
N PRO A 158 2.47 10.65 -8.95
CA PRO A 158 3.80 10.00 -8.90
C PRO A 158 3.97 8.86 -9.92
N GLU A 159 5.09 8.14 -9.89
CA GLU A 159 5.34 7.01 -10.80
C GLU A 159 4.18 6.01 -10.78
N SER A 160 3.79 5.57 -11.98
CA SER A 160 2.67 4.66 -12.19
C SER A 160 1.32 5.17 -11.63
N VAL A 161 1.14 6.48 -11.41
CA VAL A 161 -0.12 7.06 -10.93
C VAL A 161 -0.60 8.18 -11.85
N LEU A 162 -1.84 8.07 -12.32
CA LEU A 162 -2.52 9.10 -13.10
C LEU A 162 -3.69 9.68 -12.31
N HIS A 163 -3.76 11.00 -12.20
CA HIS A 163 -4.89 11.67 -11.57
C HIS A 163 -5.80 12.30 -12.61
N CYS A 164 -7.10 12.05 -12.49
CA CYS A 164 -8.12 12.46 -13.44
C CYS A 164 -9.22 13.24 -12.70
N PRO A 165 -9.83 14.26 -13.31
CA PRO A 165 -11.03 14.87 -12.75
C PRO A 165 -12.22 13.89 -12.74
N ARG A 166 -13.25 14.22 -11.98
CA ARG A 166 -14.53 13.51 -11.98
C ARG A 166 -15.40 13.88 -13.18
N ARG A 167 -16.17 12.91 -13.67
CA ARG A 167 -17.19 13.06 -14.72
C ARG A 167 -18.49 12.46 -14.22
N ILE A 168 -19.60 13.14 -14.53
CA ILE A 168 -20.94 12.67 -14.17
C ILE A 168 -21.19 11.34 -14.88
N GLY A 169 -21.65 10.35 -14.14
CA GLY A 169 -22.03 9.04 -14.68
C GLY A 169 -20.89 8.12 -15.11
N ALA A 170 -19.63 8.50 -14.89
CA ALA A 170 -18.51 7.60 -15.10
C ALA A 170 -18.57 6.45 -14.08
N GLU A 171 -18.64 5.21 -14.56
CA GLU A 171 -18.52 4.00 -13.73
C GLU A 171 -17.21 3.25 -14.02
N PHE A 172 -16.64 3.42 -15.21
CA PHE A 172 -15.38 2.84 -15.61
C PHE A 172 -14.47 3.92 -16.19
N VAL A 173 -13.16 3.66 -16.15
CA VAL A 173 -12.15 4.52 -16.76
C VAL A 173 -11.14 3.69 -17.51
N SER A 174 -10.62 4.26 -18.59
CA SER A 174 -9.43 3.76 -19.28
C SER A 174 -8.41 4.88 -19.47
N VAL A 175 -7.23 4.53 -19.97
CA VAL A 175 -6.12 5.43 -20.21
C VAL A 175 -5.55 5.18 -21.61
N SER A 176 -5.29 6.25 -22.36
CA SER A 176 -4.69 6.20 -23.70
C SER A 176 -3.57 7.23 -23.87
N ARG A 177 -2.69 7.08 -24.86
CA ARG A 177 -1.64 8.06 -25.17
C ARG A 177 -2.15 9.20 -26.05
N SER A 178 -3.09 8.92 -26.94
CA SER A 178 -3.72 9.88 -27.82
C SER A 178 -5.25 9.74 -27.82
N LEU A 179 -5.90 10.61 -28.59
CA LEU A 179 -7.34 10.55 -28.83
C LEU A 179 -7.69 9.78 -30.12
N ASP A 180 -6.70 9.18 -30.77
CA ASP A 180 -6.86 8.55 -32.08
C ASP A 180 -7.69 7.27 -31.95
N GLU A 181 -8.63 7.07 -32.88
CA GLU A 181 -9.53 5.90 -32.87
C GLU A 181 -8.82 4.58 -33.20
N GLU A 182 -7.63 4.66 -33.80
CA GLU A 182 -6.79 3.51 -34.14
C GLU A 182 -5.89 3.04 -32.98
N GLU A 183 -5.78 3.82 -31.89
CA GLU A 183 -5.00 3.40 -30.72
C GLU A 183 -5.71 2.24 -30.01
N GLU A 184 -4.97 1.16 -29.71
CA GLU A 184 -5.47 0.10 -28.85
C GLU A 184 -5.57 0.60 -27.40
N ILE A 185 -6.80 0.88 -26.96
CA ILE A 185 -7.11 1.37 -25.61
C ILE A 185 -7.21 0.18 -24.66
N SER A 186 -6.63 0.29 -23.46
CA SER A 186 -6.79 -0.71 -22.41
C SER A 186 -8.27 -0.91 -22.06
N GLU A 187 -8.67 -2.12 -21.68
CA GLU A 187 -10.05 -2.37 -21.24
C GLU A 187 -10.45 -1.44 -20.07
N PRO A 188 -11.66 -0.85 -20.10
CA PRO A 188 -12.12 0.02 -19.03
C PRO A 188 -12.18 -0.70 -17.67
N VAL A 189 -11.52 -0.13 -16.67
CA VAL A 189 -11.53 -0.65 -15.29
C VAL A 189 -12.59 0.08 -14.46
N ARG A 190 -13.32 -0.68 -13.66
CA ARG A 190 -14.38 -0.15 -12.80
C ARG A 190 -13.82 0.78 -11.73
N LEU A 191 -14.49 1.90 -11.51
CA LEU A 191 -14.15 2.83 -10.43
C LEU A 191 -14.51 2.23 -9.07
N THR A 192 -13.50 2.15 -8.21
CA THR A 192 -13.65 1.74 -6.82
C THR A 192 -14.01 2.94 -5.96
N PHE A 193 -15.13 2.88 -5.26
CA PHE A 193 -15.59 3.97 -4.41
C PHE A 193 -14.66 4.18 -3.21
N ARG A 194 -14.12 5.41 -3.10
CA ARG A 194 -13.23 5.86 -2.03
C ARG A 194 -13.57 7.30 -1.60
N SER A 195 -14.85 7.67 -1.66
CA SER A 195 -15.35 8.98 -1.26
C SER A 195 -16.22 8.87 0.01
N PHE A 196 -15.73 8.14 1.01
CA PHE A 196 -16.41 7.99 2.29
C PHE A 196 -16.32 9.28 3.11
N GLU A 197 -17.40 9.64 3.83
CA GLU A 197 -17.38 10.77 4.77
C GLU A 197 -16.43 10.54 5.93
N LYS A 198 -16.40 9.30 6.43
CA LYS A 198 -15.46 8.81 7.42
C LYS A 198 -14.88 7.49 6.93
N PRO A 199 -13.55 7.27 7.07
CA PRO A 199 -12.96 5.99 6.71
C PRO A 199 -13.64 4.83 7.44
N PRO A 200 -14.05 3.75 6.75
CA PRO A 200 -14.64 2.57 7.38
C PRO A 200 -13.64 1.81 8.28
N HIS A 201 -12.33 2.01 8.08
CA HIS A 201 -11.29 1.32 8.83
C HIS A 201 -10.40 2.32 9.58
N ASP A 202 -10.05 1.97 10.82
CA ASP A 202 -9.13 2.77 11.63
C ASP A 202 -7.67 2.52 11.25
N LEU A 203 -7.29 1.26 11.09
CA LEU A 203 -5.96 0.84 10.64
C LEU A 203 -6.11 -0.26 9.59
N THR A 204 -5.43 -0.04 8.47
CA THR A 204 -5.29 -1.02 7.39
C THR A 204 -3.82 -1.34 7.14
N VAL A 205 -3.55 -2.58 6.74
CA VAL A 205 -2.20 -3.03 6.46
C VAL A 205 -2.05 -3.38 4.98
N CYS A 206 -1.11 -2.75 4.31
CA CYS A 206 -0.66 -3.08 2.96
C CYS A 206 0.47 -4.10 3.07
N VAL A 207 0.22 -5.33 2.62
CA VAL A 207 1.25 -6.38 2.63
C VAL A 207 2.06 -6.32 1.34
N GLY A 208 3.38 -6.28 1.47
CA GLY A 208 4.32 -6.40 0.37
C GLY A 208 4.01 -7.64 -0.50
N PRO A 209 4.39 -7.61 -1.79
CA PRO A 209 3.92 -8.59 -2.74
C PRO A 209 4.47 -10.00 -2.40
N MET A 210 3.58 -10.98 -2.34
CA MET A 210 3.91 -12.36 -1.95
C MET A 210 4.32 -13.20 -3.17
N TYR A 211 5.49 -13.83 -3.06
CA TYR A 211 6.08 -14.68 -4.10
C TYR A 211 6.82 -15.90 -3.55
N GLY A 212 7.19 -16.80 -4.47
CA GLY A 212 8.08 -17.91 -4.21
C GLY A 212 7.41 -19.13 -3.61
N ASN A 213 8.16 -20.23 -3.53
CA ASN A 213 7.63 -21.56 -3.26
C ASN A 213 7.64 -21.95 -1.77
N GLU A 214 8.12 -21.08 -0.87
CA GLU A 214 7.96 -21.32 0.58
C GLU A 214 6.47 -21.31 0.92
N SER A 215 6.05 -22.29 1.72
CA SER A 215 4.73 -22.31 2.37
C SER A 215 4.47 -20.99 3.10
N LYS A 216 3.29 -20.42 2.91
CA LYS A 216 2.90 -19.11 3.45
C LYS A 216 1.70 -19.19 4.39
N TRP A 217 0.95 -20.28 4.41
CA TRP A 217 -0.31 -20.37 5.14
C TRP A 217 -0.16 -19.93 6.60
N LEU A 218 0.85 -20.44 7.31
CA LEU A 218 1.06 -20.10 8.71
C LEU A 218 1.56 -18.66 8.90
N GLN A 219 2.38 -18.15 7.96
CA GLN A 219 2.82 -16.75 7.97
C GLN A 219 1.65 -15.80 7.78
N ILE A 220 0.70 -16.15 6.90
CA ILE A 220 -0.53 -15.39 6.65
C ILE A 220 -1.41 -15.37 7.90
N VAL A 221 -1.68 -16.53 8.52
CA VAL A 221 -2.50 -16.57 9.75
C VAL A 221 -1.84 -15.77 10.87
N ASP A 222 -0.55 -15.99 11.11
CA ASP A 222 0.23 -15.28 12.11
C ASP A 222 0.21 -13.76 11.87
N PHE A 223 0.37 -13.32 10.62
CA PHE A 223 0.30 -11.91 10.23
C PHE A 223 -1.04 -11.29 10.54
N VAL A 224 -2.12 -11.88 10.01
CA VAL A 224 -3.45 -11.29 10.09
C VAL A 224 -3.91 -11.26 11.54
N GLU A 225 -3.78 -12.36 12.29
CA GLU A 225 -4.23 -12.42 13.67
C GLU A 225 -3.39 -11.52 14.60
N HIS A 226 -2.07 -11.39 14.37
CA HIS A 226 -1.23 -10.42 15.09
C HIS A 226 -1.73 -8.99 14.86
N MET A 227 -1.88 -8.59 13.60
CA MET A 227 -2.25 -7.21 13.27
C MET A 227 -3.68 -6.88 13.72
N LYS A 228 -4.59 -7.85 13.72
CA LYS A 228 -5.94 -7.70 14.30
C LYS A 228 -5.88 -7.41 15.80
N LEU A 229 -5.04 -8.12 16.55
CA LEU A 229 -4.85 -7.86 17.99
C LEU A 229 -4.26 -6.47 18.28
N GLU A 230 -3.48 -5.93 17.34
CA GLU A 230 -2.94 -4.56 17.39
C GLU A 230 -3.96 -3.49 16.94
N GLY A 231 -5.12 -3.91 16.45
CA GLY A 231 -6.24 -3.04 16.08
C GLY A 231 -6.37 -2.78 14.58
N ALA A 232 -5.67 -3.52 13.71
CA ALA A 232 -5.95 -3.51 12.29
C ALA A 232 -7.33 -4.10 12.00
N THR A 233 -8.11 -3.42 11.16
CA THR A 233 -9.47 -3.83 10.80
C THR A 233 -9.58 -4.29 9.35
N PHE A 234 -8.52 -4.15 8.57
CA PHE A 234 -8.47 -4.58 7.17
C PHE A 234 -7.04 -4.82 6.70
N VAL A 235 -6.86 -5.72 5.73
CA VAL A 235 -5.55 -6.02 5.16
C VAL A 235 -5.65 -6.18 3.63
N TYR A 236 -4.74 -5.53 2.90
CA TYR A 236 -4.57 -5.72 1.47
C TYR A 236 -3.40 -6.66 1.20
N PHE A 237 -3.65 -7.77 0.53
CA PHE A 237 -2.62 -8.69 0.09
C PHE A 237 -2.40 -8.57 -1.41
N TYR A 238 -1.16 -8.35 -1.82
CA TYR A 238 -0.75 -8.43 -3.21
C TYR A 238 -0.10 -9.79 -3.48
N VAL A 239 -0.68 -10.57 -4.38
CA VAL A 239 -0.35 -11.99 -4.55
C VAL A 239 0.13 -12.24 -5.96
N GLY A 240 1.39 -12.67 -6.12
CA GLY A 240 1.86 -13.24 -7.36
C GLY A 240 1.43 -14.71 -7.48
N VAL A 241 2.41 -15.61 -7.54
CA VAL A 241 2.16 -17.06 -7.56
C VAL A 241 2.31 -17.62 -6.15
N ILE A 242 1.27 -18.30 -5.66
CA ILE A 242 1.23 -19.02 -4.38
C ILE A 242 0.57 -20.39 -4.56
N SER A 243 0.76 -21.31 -3.61
CA SER A 243 0.13 -22.63 -3.66
C SER A 243 -1.38 -22.57 -3.39
N ASP A 244 -2.14 -23.56 -3.86
CA ASP A 244 -3.55 -23.71 -3.51
C ASP A 244 -3.76 -23.87 -1.99
N TYR A 245 -2.79 -24.48 -1.32
CA TYR A 245 -2.81 -24.64 0.13
C TYR A 245 -2.75 -23.28 0.86
N ASP A 246 -1.88 -22.38 0.40
CA ASP A 246 -1.77 -21.01 0.91
C ASP A 246 -2.98 -20.16 0.51
N ARG A 247 -3.48 -20.35 -0.72
CA ARG A 247 -4.66 -19.62 -1.21
C ARG A 247 -5.91 -19.94 -0.39
N LYS A 248 -6.06 -21.16 0.12
CA LYS A 248 -7.20 -21.55 0.99
C LYS A 248 -7.37 -20.63 2.20
N ILE A 249 -6.29 -20.26 2.89
CA ILE A 249 -6.40 -19.40 4.07
C ILE A 249 -6.73 -17.96 3.70
N LEU A 250 -6.15 -17.41 2.62
CA LEU A 250 -6.49 -16.07 2.14
C LEU A 250 -7.97 -15.99 1.75
N THR A 251 -8.48 -17.01 1.05
CA THR A 251 -9.90 -17.08 0.67
C THR A 251 -10.82 -17.06 1.89
N ASP A 252 -10.45 -17.70 3.00
CA ASP A 252 -11.26 -17.62 4.23
C ASP A 252 -11.25 -16.22 4.86
N TYR A 253 -10.11 -15.52 4.83
CA TYR A 253 -10.04 -14.12 5.28
C TYR A 253 -10.81 -13.16 4.37
N VAL A 254 -10.79 -13.39 3.05
CA VAL A 254 -11.64 -12.66 2.10
C VAL A 254 -13.12 -12.91 2.41
N ARG A 255 -13.52 -14.17 2.61
CA ARG A 255 -14.90 -14.54 2.96
C ARG A 255 -15.39 -13.88 4.26
N THR A 256 -14.49 -13.68 5.22
CA THR A 256 -14.82 -13.04 6.51
C THR A 256 -14.72 -11.51 6.49
N GLY A 257 -14.35 -10.92 5.35
CA GLY A 257 -14.23 -9.46 5.18
C GLY A 257 -13.01 -8.85 5.86
N ASP A 258 -12.06 -9.68 6.32
CA ASP A 258 -10.82 -9.24 6.97
C ASP A 258 -9.78 -8.75 5.93
N VAL A 259 -9.85 -9.28 4.70
CA VAL A 259 -8.82 -9.15 3.67
C VAL A 259 -9.42 -8.85 2.29
N GLU A 260 -8.70 -8.06 1.50
CA GLU A 260 -8.83 -8.01 0.04
C GLU A 260 -7.54 -8.51 -0.62
N VAL A 261 -7.69 -9.40 -1.61
CA VAL A 261 -6.56 -9.97 -2.37
C VAL A 261 -6.52 -9.34 -3.75
N ILE A 262 -5.34 -8.86 -4.13
CA ILE A 262 -5.02 -8.30 -5.44
C ILE A 262 -4.04 -9.26 -6.11
N ASP A 263 -4.50 -10.00 -7.12
CA ASP A 263 -3.63 -10.86 -7.90
C ASP A 263 -2.76 -10.00 -8.84
N LEU A 264 -1.45 -10.17 -8.73
CA LEU A 264 -0.44 -9.51 -9.54
C LEU A 264 -0.21 -10.32 -10.80
N HIS A 265 -1.09 -10.09 -11.78
CA HIS A 265 -1.00 -10.69 -13.11
C HIS A 265 -0.91 -9.59 -14.17
N ASP A 266 -0.03 -9.79 -15.14
CA ASP A 266 0.14 -8.92 -16.30
C ASP A 266 0.69 -9.76 -17.46
N LYS A 267 0.53 -9.28 -18.69
CA LYS A 267 1.13 -9.90 -19.89
C LYS A 267 2.65 -9.77 -19.94
N TYR A 268 3.21 -8.89 -19.11
CA TYR A 268 4.65 -8.66 -19.00
C TYR A 268 5.22 -9.30 -17.74
N GLU A 269 6.31 -10.04 -17.90
CA GLU A 269 7.13 -10.47 -16.77
C GLU A 269 7.88 -9.29 -16.15
N ARG A 270 8.01 -9.32 -14.82
CA ARG A 270 8.65 -8.25 -14.06
C ARG A 270 9.42 -8.81 -12.85
N PRO A 271 10.57 -8.22 -12.51
CA PRO A 271 11.28 -8.58 -11.29
C PRO A 271 10.46 -8.18 -10.06
N TYR A 272 10.62 -8.92 -8.97
CA TYR A 272 9.82 -8.72 -7.75
C TYR A 272 9.90 -7.29 -7.18
N TYR A 273 11.08 -6.66 -7.29
CA TYR A 273 11.26 -5.29 -6.84
C TYR A 273 10.40 -4.28 -7.61
N ALA A 274 10.21 -4.50 -8.93
CA ALA A 274 9.35 -3.65 -9.75
C ALA A 274 7.88 -3.75 -9.32
N TRP A 275 7.40 -4.95 -9.01
CA TRP A 275 6.07 -5.16 -8.44
C TRP A 275 5.92 -4.47 -7.10
N HIS A 276 6.90 -4.59 -6.21
CA HIS A 276 6.85 -3.96 -4.88
C HIS A 276 6.62 -2.44 -4.99
N LEU A 277 7.30 -1.76 -5.92
CA LEU A 277 7.10 -0.33 -6.12
C LEU A 277 5.70 0.01 -6.63
N ILE A 278 5.11 -0.81 -7.52
CA ILE A 278 3.74 -0.64 -8.00
C ILE A 278 2.73 -0.85 -6.86
N THR A 279 2.90 -1.90 -6.06
CA THR A 279 1.94 -2.23 -4.98
C THR A 279 1.93 -1.18 -3.88
N ILE A 280 3.05 -0.51 -3.61
CA ILE A 280 3.08 0.62 -2.67
C ILE A 280 2.21 1.77 -3.15
N GLN A 281 2.33 2.16 -4.42
CA GLN A 281 1.51 3.24 -4.97
C GLN A 281 0.04 2.82 -5.04
N ASP A 282 -0.25 1.62 -5.55
CA ASP A 282 -1.63 1.12 -5.60
C ASP A 282 -2.26 1.06 -4.21
N CYS A 283 -1.57 0.51 -3.21
CA CYS A 283 -2.14 0.37 -1.88
C CYS A 283 -2.33 1.72 -1.19
N HIS A 284 -1.42 2.66 -1.39
CA HIS A 284 -1.58 4.03 -0.92
C HIS A 284 -2.87 4.65 -1.49
N LEU A 285 -3.14 4.47 -2.78
CA LEU A 285 -4.36 4.94 -3.41
C LEU A 285 -5.60 4.18 -2.93
N ARG A 286 -5.53 2.85 -2.89
CA ARG A 286 -6.61 1.96 -2.47
C ARG A 286 -7.06 2.22 -1.03
N ALA A 287 -6.11 2.54 -0.16
CA ALA A 287 -6.38 2.79 1.26
C ALA A 287 -6.80 4.24 1.55
N LYS A 288 -6.53 5.19 0.65
CA LYS A 288 -6.92 6.59 0.82
C LYS A 288 -8.43 6.73 0.95
N TYR A 289 -8.87 7.37 2.05
CA TYR A 289 -10.26 7.48 2.52
C TYR A 289 -10.98 6.15 2.83
N HIS A 290 -10.36 5.00 2.56
CA HIS A 290 -10.83 3.72 3.09
C HIS A 290 -10.38 3.51 4.54
N SER A 291 -9.21 4.06 4.88
CA SER A 291 -8.56 3.86 6.17
C SER A 291 -8.06 5.18 6.74
N LYS A 292 -8.17 5.35 8.06
CA LYS A 292 -7.60 6.49 8.77
C LYS A 292 -6.07 6.40 8.83
N TRP A 293 -5.55 5.22 9.14
CA TRP A 293 -4.13 4.90 9.12
C TRP A 293 -3.83 3.71 8.24
N VAL A 294 -2.64 3.72 7.62
CA VAL A 294 -2.17 2.67 6.72
C VAL A 294 -0.72 2.35 7.04
N SER A 295 -0.40 1.08 7.25
CA SER A 295 0.98 0.60 7.38
C SER A 295 1.40 -0.19 6.15
N PHE A 296 2.67 -0.09 5.77
CA PHE A 296 3.25 -0.87 4.67
C PHE A 296 4.24 -1.88 5.28
N LEU A 297 3.91 -3.17 5.21
CA LEU A 297 4.65 -4.24 5.89
C LEU A 297 4.92 -5.39 4.93
N ASP A 298 6.07 -6.03 5.07
CA ASP A 298 6.34 -7.32 4.43
C ASP A 298 5.67 -8.46 5.22
N LEU A 299 5.44 -9.61 4.59
CA LEU A 299 4.77 -10.76 5.25
C LEU A 299 5.52 -11.27 6.49
N ASP A 300 6.82 -11.01 6.57
CA ASP A 300 7.70 -11.36 7.68
C ASP A 300 7.83 -10.24 8.74
N GLU A 301 7.03 -9.18 8.65
CA GLU A 301 7.05 -8.05 9.60
C GLU A 301 5.76 -7.96 10.42
N ARG A 302 5.89 -7.66 11.71
CA ARG A 302 4.78 -7.37 12.62
C ARG A 302 5.01 -6.05 13.32
N ILE A 303 4.02 -5.19 13.44
CA ILE A 303 4.14 -4.05 14.35
C ILE A 303 3.63 -4.48 15.72
N SER A 304 4.41 -4.24 16.76
CA SER A 304 3.98 -4.50 18.13
C SER A 304 3.94 -3.22 18.93
N GLY A 305 2.81 -2.98 19.61
CA GLY A 305 2.72 -2.00 20.68
C GLY A 305 3.41 -2.50 21.95
N THR A 306 3.03 -1.93 23.08
CA THR A 306 3.48 -2.38 24.40
C THR A 306 2.34 -2.98 25.20
N LYS A 307 2.68 -3.61 26.33
CA LYS A 307 1.71 -4.12 27.30
C LYS A 307 0.67 -3.06 27.74
N ASN A 308 1.08 -1.80 27.81
CA ASN A 308 0.24 -0.70 28.33
C ASN A 308 -0.42 0.13 27.22
N GLN A 309 -0.02 -0.07 25.96
CA GLN A 309 -0.49 0.72 24.83
C GLN A 309 -0.41 -0.12 23.56
N SER A 310 -1.57 -0.52 23.02
CA SER A 310 -1.63 -1.17 21.70
C SER A 310 -1.27 -0.17 20.59
N LEU A 311 -0.94 -0.69 19.41
CA LEU A 311 -0.65 0.13 18.26
C LEU A 311 -1.79 1.11 17.95
N ILE A 312 -3.03 0.64 17.89
CA ILE A 312 -4.16 1.52 17.58
C ILE A 312 -4.37 2.62 18.63
N GLN A 313 -4.09 2.35 19.91
CA GLN A 313 -4.12 3.37 20.96
C GLN A 313 -3.04 4.44 20.74
N LEU A 314 -1.82 4.03 20.37
CA LEU A 314 -0.75 4.95 19.98
C LEU A 314 -1.15 5.81 18.77
N LEU A 315 -1.82 5.23 17.76
CA LEU A 315 -2.26 5.95 16.56
C LEU A 315 -3.40 6.94 16.84
N ASN A 316 -4.31 6.62 17.76
CA ASN A 316 -5.49 7.42 18.03
C ASN A 316 -5.22 8.70 18.84
N VAL A 317 -4.13 8.75 19.61
CA VAL A 317 -3.75 9.94 20.39
C VAL A 317 -3.00 11.01 19.59
N GLN A 318 -2.70 10.74 18.31
CA GLN A 318 -1.86 11.63 17.50
C GLN A 318 -2.60 12.87 17.03
N GLU A 319 -1.88 14.00 16.96
CA GLU A 319 -2.41 15.26 16.45
C GLU A 319 -2.98 15.11 15.02
N PRO A 320 -3.96 15.93 14.62
CA PRO A 320 -4.49 15.93 13.27
C PRO A 320 -3.42 16.18 12.20
N ASN A 321 -2.41 16.99 12.47
CA ASN A 321 -1.34 17.33 11.52
C ASN A 321 -0.25 16.24 11.38
N VAL A 322 -0.20 15.24 12.28
CA VAL A 322 0.71 14.10 12.13
C VAL A 322 0.14 13.20 11.04
N GLY A 323 0.89 13.05 9.95
CA GLY A 323 0.52 12.23 8.80
C GLY A 323 1.45 11.05 8.57
N GLU A 324 2.58 10.97 9.27
CA GLU A 324 3.53 9.86 9.19
C GLU A 324 4.12 9.58 10.58
N ILE A 325 4.18 8.30 10.92
CA ILE A 325 4.82 7.78 12.13
C ILE A 325 5.84 6.73 11.67
N GLN A 326 7.11 6.95 11.98
CA GLN A 326 8.18 6.02 11.67
C GLN A 326 8.53 5.17 12.90
N LEU A 327 8.74 3.88 12.66
CA LEU A 327 8.99 2.90 13.70
C LEU A 327 10.38 2.26 13.55
N PRO A 328 11.10 2.06 14.66
CA PRO A 328 12.33 1.28 14.65
C PRO A 328 12.03 -0.19 14.38
N VAL A 329 13.04 -0.91 13.91
CA VAL A 329 12.97 -2.34 13.56
C VAL A 329 13.73 -3.17 14.57
N LEU A 330 13.04 -4.10 15.23
CA LEU A 330 13.60 -5.18 16.01
C LEU A 330 13.74 -6.42 15.13
N ASN A 331 14.97 -6.76 14.76
CA ASN A 331 15.22 -7.93 13.92
C ASN A 331 15.17 -9.21 14.78
N ILE A 332 14.23 -10.10 14.46
CA ILE A 332 14.04 -11.42 15.05
C ILE A 332 14.73 -12.46 14.16
N ILE A 333 15.51 -13.36 14.76
CA ILE A 333 16.29 -14.36 14.03
C ILE A 333 15.41 -15.56 13.70
N LYS A 334 15.13 -15.78 12.41
CA LYS A 334 14.37 -16.93 11.88
C LYS A 334 15.34 -18.01 11.38
N TYR A 335 15.58 -19.03 12.20
CA TYR A 335 16.56 -20.10 11.94
C TYR A 335 16.10 -21.20 10.97
N GLY A 336 14.82 -21.26 10.62
CA GLY A 336 14.26 -22.39 9.88
C GLY A 336 13.02 -22.03 9.09
N ASP A 337 12.50 -23.04 8.40
CA ASP A 337 11.33 -22.90 7.55
C ASP A 337 10.06 -22.95 8.40
N VAL A 338 8.98 -22.40 7.85
CA VAL A 338 7.64 -22.59 8.42
C VAL A 338 7.08 -23.96 8.04
N ALA A 339 6.14 -24.47 8.84
CA ALA A 339 5.46 -25.72 8.57
C ALA A 339 4.84 -25.74 7.15
N LYS A 340 5.02 -26.85 6.43
CA LYS A 340 4.46 -27.01 5.08
C LYS A 340 2.94 -27.13 5.11
N GLU A 341 2.40 -27.85 6.08
CA GLU A 341 0.97 -28.11 6.22
C GLU A 341 0.57 -28.20 7.71
N PHE A 342 -0.73 -28.05 7.98
CA PHE A 342 -1.34 -28.34 9.27
C PHE A 342 -1.48 -29.85 9.49
N GLU A 343 -0.96 -30.34 10.62
CA GLU A 343 -1.05 -31.74 11.00
C GLU A 343 -2.03 -31.96 12.15
N ASN A 344 -1.83 -31.27 13.27
CA ASN A 344 -2.69 -31.31 14.45
C ASN A 344 -2.43 -30.09 15.34
N VAL A 345 -3.31 -29.86 16.32
CA VAL A 345 -3.25 -28.68 17.20
C VAL A 345 -1.98 -28.63 18.06
N VAL A 346 -1.44 -29.77 18.49
CA VAL A 346 -0.21 -29.80 19.31
C VAL A 346 0.96 -29.29 18.48
N LYS A 347 1.16 -29.86 17.29
CA LYS A 347 2.21 -29.45 16.36
C LYS A 347 2.04 -28.02 15.86
N LEU A 348 0.79 -27.59 15.61
CA LEU A 348 0.48 -26.20 15.26
C LEU A 348 1.00 -25.22 16.32
N LYS A 349 0.77 -25.50 17.61
CA LYS A 349 1.22 -24.63 18.71
C LYS A 349 2.75 -24.56 18.80
N GLU A 350 3.45 -25.65 18.52
CA GLU A 350 4.91 -25.70 18.45
C GLU A 350 5.47 -24.93 17.24
N GLU A 351 4.76 -24.95 16.13
CA GLU A 351 5.15 -24.30 14.87
C GLU A 351 4.77 -22.80 14.79
N MET A 352 4.02 -22.27 15.76
CA MET A 352 3.67 -20.84 15.81
C MET A 352 4.92 -19.96 15.78
N ILE A 353 5.00 -19.12 14.75
CA ILE A 353 6.16 -18.30 14.39
C ILE A 353 6.64 -17.45 15.57
N PHE A 354 5.70 -16.72 16.22
CA PHE A 354 6.02 -15.85 17.35
C PHE A 354 6.49 -16.58 18.62
N ARG A 355 6.26 -17.90 18.74
CA ARG A 355 6.76 -18.74 19.84
C ARG A 355 8.09 -19.37 19.49
N LYS A 356 8.23 -19.83 18.25
CA LYS A 356 9.41 -20.52 17.74
C LYS A 356 10.63 -19.61 17.66
N TRP A 357 10.45 -18.36 17.26
CA TRP A 357 11.53 -17.39 17.08
C TRP A 357 11.38 -16.17 17.97
N THR A 358 12.22 -16.11 19.00
CA THR A 358 12.23 -15.02 19.99
C THR A 358 13.57 -14.33 20.13
N ASP A 359 14.63 -14.92 19.57
CA ASP A 359 15.97 -14.36 19.61
C ASP A 359 16.03 -13.14 18.69
N SER A 360 16.63 -12.06 19.18
CA SER A 360 16.65 -10.78 18.51
C SER A 360 17.94 -10.04 18.80
N ILE A 361 18.26 -9.09 17.92
CA ILE A 361 19.33 -8.10 18.16
C ILE A 361 18.71 -6.76 18.57
N ASP A 362 19.52 -5.80 18.99
CA ASP A 362 19.02 -4.48 19.36
C ASP A 362 18.28 -3.79 18.18
N PRO A 363 17.22 -3.02 18.48
CA PRO A 363 16.49 -2.29 17.46
C PRO A 363 17.37 -1.35 16.66
N THR A 364 17.02 -1.18 15.39
CA THR A 364 17.75 -0.32 14.46
C THR A 364 16.77 0.51 13.65
N TRP A 365 17.21 1.65 13.14
CA TRP A 365 16.43 2.44 12.18
C TRP A 365 16.64 2.03 10.72
N ASN A 366 17.56 1.10 10.47
CA ASN A 366 17.78 0.55 9.15
C ASN A 366 16.53 -0.21 8.69
N ALA A 367 16.06 0.07 7.48
CA ALA A 367 14.82 -0.47 6.93
C ALA A 367 13.58 -0.18 7.79
N SER A 368 13.56 0.95 8.52
CA SER A 368 12.38 1.42 9.26
C SER A 368 11.11 1.37 8.42
N LYS A 369 9.97 1.20 9.08
CA LYS A 369 8.66 1.22 8.41
C LYS A 369 7.84 2.39 8.92
N ALA A 370 6.87 2.80 8.10
CA ALA A 370 6.01 3.93 8.38
C ALA A 370 4.54 3.52 8.43
N ILE A 371 3.81 4.19 9.32
CA ILE A 371 2.34 4.22 9.32
C ILE A 371 1.93 5.63 8.95
N VAL A 372 1.05 5.76 7.97
CA VAL A 372 0.68 7.06 7.39
C VAL A 372 -0.82 7.29 7.39
N LYS A 373 -1.22 8.56 7.39
CA LYS A 373 -2.56 8.98 6.99
C LYS A 373 -2.58 9.16 5.48
N PRO A 374 -3.18 8.24 4.71
CA PRO A 374 -2.97 8.18 3.26
C PRO A 374 -3.44 9.45 2.54
N GLU A 375 -4.42 10.18 3.08
CA GLU A 375 -4.91 11.44 2.52
C GLU A 375 -3.94 12.62 2.66
N LYS A 376 -2.91 12.48 3.51
CA LYS A 376 -1.90 13.51 3.79
C LYS A 376 -0.57 13.27 3.06
N ILE A 377 -0.40 12.10 2.47
CA ILE A 377 0.82 11.72 1.75
C ILE A 377 0.63 12.01 0.26
N GLY A 378 1.63 12.63 -0.34
CA GLY A 378 1.69 12.88 -1.79
C GLY A 378 2.42 11.76 -2.53
N ILE A 379 3.52 11.27 -1.96
CA ILE A 379 4.36 10.21 -2.54
C ILE A 379 4.79 9.27 -1.40
N MET A 380 4.39 8.01 -1.51
CA MET A 380 4.81 6.95 -0.60
C MET A 380 6.00 6.18 -1.20
N PHE A 381 6.90 5.68 -0.36
CA PHE A 381 7.97 4.75 -0.73
C PHE A 381 8.01 3.57 0.24
N ILE A 382 8.92 2.61 0.03
CA ILE A 382 8.97 1.33 0.76
C ILE A 382 9.01 1.53 2.28
N HIS A 383 9.81 2.50 2.75
CA HIS A 383 10.10 2.68 4.17
C HIS A 383 9.43 3.93 4.78
N ASN A 384 9.12 4.93 3.96
CA ASN A 384 8.67 6.24 4.42
C ASN A 384 7.92 7.03 3.33
N ALA A 385 7.24 8.09 3.75
CA ALA A 385 6.68 9.09 2.85
C ALA A 385 7.77 10.03 2.33
N ILE A 386 8.07 9.97 1.03
CA ILE A 386 9.00 10.88 0.34
C ILE A 386 8.45 12.31 0.34
N ALA A 387 7.15 12.45 0.08
CA ALA A 387 6.51 13.76 -0.01
C ALA A 387 5.16 13.78 0.72
N LYS A 388 4.94 14.86 1.47
CA LYS A 388 3.79 15.08 2.34
C LYS A 388 3.11 16.39 1.98
N LEU A 389 1.77 16.46 2.13
CA LEU A 389 1.05 17.72 1.94
C LEU A 389 1.54 18.79 2.94
N PRO A 390 1.43 20.08 2.60
CA PRO A 390 1.96 21.14 3.47
C PRO A 390 1.32 21.15 4.87
N GLY A 391 2.17 21.39 5.88
CA GLY A 391 1.78 21.38 7.30
C GLY A 391 1.70 20.00 7.94
N VAL A 392 1.94 18.92 7.17
CA VAL A 392 1.96 17.55 7.70
C VAL A 392 3.29 17.25 8.38
N LYS A 393 3.22 16.68 9.58
CA LYS A 393 4.38 16.29 10.38
C LYS A 393 4.67 14.79 10.29
N THR A 394 5.95 14.46 10.39
CA THR A 394 6.46 13.12 10.68
C THR A 394 6.88 13.06 12.13
N ILE A 395 6.56 11.97 12.82
CA ILE A 395 7.12 11.68 14.14
C ILE A 395 7.82 10.33 14.11
N GLN A 396 8.86 10.20 14.93
CA GLN A 396 9.52 8.94 15.22
C GLN A 396 9.08 8.50 16.61
N VAL A 397 8.67 7.24 16.73
CA VAL A 397 8.32 6.65 18.03
C VAL A 397 9.48 5.83 18.55
N ASN A 398 9.63 5.81 19.87
CA ASN A 398 10.67 5.01 20.51
C ASN A 398 10.30 3.53 20.53
N GLU A 399 11.31 2.66 20.63
CA GLU A 399 11.12 1.21 20.79
C GLU A 399 10.26 0.84 22.01
N SER A 400 10.21 1.70 23.02
CA SER A 400 9.38 1.56 24.22
C SER A 400 7.91 1.92 24.00
N GLN A 401 7.53 2.34 22.79
CA GLN A 401 6.14 2.67 22.42
C GLN A 401 5.61 1.70 21.37
N ALA A 402 6.38 1.50 20.29
CA ALA A 402 6.06 0.52 19.26
C ALA A 402 7.32 0.15 18.47
N VAL A 403 7.34 -1.07 17.93
CA VAL A 403 8.47 -1.57 17.14
C VAL A 403 7.99 -2.49 16.02
N VAL A 404 8.69 -2.47 14.89
CA VAL A 404 8.51 -3.45 13.81
C VAL A 404 9.36 -4.67 14.14
N ARG A 405 8.73 -5.80 14.45
CA ARG A 405 9.39 -7.09 14.60
C ARG A 405 9.58 -7.69 13.21
N HIS A 406 10.81 -7.69 12.70
CA HIS A 406 11.14 -8.24 11.38
C HIS A 406 11.75 -9.65 11.52
N LEU A 407 11.02 -10.67 11.07
CA LEU A 407 11.42 -12.08 11.09
C LEU A 407 12.44 -12.37 9.98
N ARG A 408 13.69 -12.00 10.23
CA ARG A 408 14.78 -12.16 9.27
C ARG A 408 15.30 -13.58 9.21
N SER A 409 15.13 -14.21 8.06
CA SER A 409 15.65 -15.55 7.76
C SER A 409 17.19 -15.60 7.77
N THR A 410 17.74 -16.70 8.28
CA THR A 410 19.17 -17.06 8.13
C THR A 410 19.41 -18.09 7.04
N LYS A 411 18.35 -18.59 6.37
CA LYS A 411 18.44 -19.63 5.33
C LYS A 411 18.11 -19.15 3.93
N HIS A 412 17.15 -18.23 3.81
CA HIS A 412 16.50 -17.87 2.54
C HIS A 412 16.90 -16.48 2.05
N ARG A 413 18.11 -16.03 2.38
CA ARG A 413 18.61 -14.76 1.85
C ARG A 413 19.48 -15.01 0.63
N VAL A 414 19.42 -14.06 -0.31
CA VAL A 414 20.33 -14.04 -1.47
C VAL A 414 21.76 -13.80 -0.99
N ASP A 415 21.93 -13.00 0.07
CA ASP A 415 23.21 -12.65 0.67
C ASP A 415 23.12 -12.55 2.19
N ASN A 416 24.27 -12.59 2.86
CA ASN A 416 24.40 -12.29 4.28
C ASN A 416 23.50 -13.17 5.17
N ASN A 417 23.55 -14.50 4.98
CA ASN A 417 22.82 -15.46 5.81
C ASN A 417 23.19 -15.36 7.30
N ASP A 418 24.43 -14.95 7.58
CA ASP A 418 24.97 -14.75 8.93
C ASP A 418 24.84 -13.29 9.42
N TRP A 419 23.89 -12.51 8.90
CA TRP A 419 23.69 -11.10 9.23
C TRP A 419 23.65 -10.79 10.74
N HIS A 420 23.19 -11.75 11.54
CA HIS A 420 23.09 -11.66 12.99
C HIS A 420 24.43 -11.87 13.72
N LEU A 421 25.42 -12.47 13.04
CA LEU A 421 26.79 -12.69 13.53
C LEU A 421 27.78 -11.63 13.00
N VAL A 422 27.39 -10.84 12.00
CA VAL A 422 28.24 -9.77 11.46
C VAL A 422 28.53 -8.73 12.55
N PRO A 423 29.82 -8.49 12.88
CA PRO A 423 30.22 -7.49 13.86
C PRO A 423 29.69 -6.09 13.53
N GLN A 424 29.50 -5.28 14.57
CA GLN A 424 29.19 -3.87 14.44
C GLN A 424 30.40 -3.09 13.91
N VAL A 425 30.20 -1.82 13.57
CA VAL A 425 31.25 -0.95 13.00
C VAL A 425 32.46 -0.81 13.95
N ASP A 426 32.23 -0.92 15.25
CA ASP A 426 33.26 -0.89 16.29
C ASP A 426 33.95 -2.26 16.53
N GLY A 427 33.64 -3.27 15.73
CA GLY A 427 34.16 -4.62 15.84
C GLY A 427 33.49 -5.48 16.92
N THR A 428 32.50 -4.96 17.66
CA THR A 428 31.79 -5.74 18.68
C THR A 428 30.76 -6.68 18.06
N LEU A 429 30.61 -7.88 18.63
CA LEU A 429 29.56 -8.81 18.22
C LEU A 429 28.19 -8.28 18.66
N ARG A 430 27.18 -8.53 17.84
CA ARG A 430 25.79 -8.19 18.18
C ARG A 430 25.33 -9.02 19.38
N LYS A 431 24.73 -8.36 20.36
CA LYS A 431 24.15 -9.03 21.52
C LYS A 431 22.81 -9.66 21.13
N ILE A 432 22.73 -10.99 21.21
CA ILE A 432 21.49 -11.72 21.00
C ILE A 432 20.71 -11.78 22.31
N MET A 433 19.43 -11.39 22.26
CA MET A 433 18.54 -11.38 23.40
C MET A 433 17.19 -12.00 23.05
N LYS A 434 16.65 -12.79 23.99
CA LYS A 434 15.28 -13.31 23.91
C LYS A 434 14.27 -12.20 24.21
N ARG A 435 13.45 -11.86 23.23
CA ARG A 435 12.36 -10.88 23.35
C ARG A 435 11.05 -11.50 22.85
N PRO A 436 10.45 -12.47 23.58
CA PRO A 436 9.15 -13.04 23.23
C PRO A 436 8.05 -11.97 23.24
N LEU A 437 6.91 -12.27 22.62
CA LEU A 437 5.70 -11.46 22.81
C LEU A 437 5.23 -11.54 24.27
N GLU A 438 4.51 -10.52 24.72
CA GLU A 438 3.90 -10.50 26.05
C GLU A 438 2.92 -11.68 26.20
N SER A 439 2.87 -12.28 27.39
CA SER A 439 2.15 -13.53 27.67
C SER A 439 0.66 -13.50 27.32
N GLU A 440 -0.05 -12.44 27.70
CA GLU A 440 -1.49 -12.29 27.43
C GLU A 440 -1.73 -12.10 25.93
N PHE A 441 -0.91 -11.29 25.26
CA PHE A 441 -0.96 -11.14 23.80
C PHE A 441 -0.70 -12.48 23.09
N ALA A 442 0.34 -13.20 23.50
CA ALA A 442 0.73 -14.49 22.97
C ALA A 442 -0.36 -15.56 23.14
N GLU A 443 -1.10 -15.53 24.25
CA GLU A 443 -2.22 -16.44 24.48
C GLU A 443 -3.43 -16.11 23.59
N LYS A 444 -3.82 -14.83 23.50
CA LYS A 444 -4.88 -14.38 22.58
C LYS A 444 -4.56 -14.75 21.13
N MET A 445 -3.32 -14.53 20.72
CA MET A 445 -2.82 -14.88 19.40
C MET A 445 -2.88 -16.40 19.17
N THR A 446 -2.43 -17.22 20.13
CA THR A 446 -2.55 -18.68 20.02
C THR A 446 -3.99 -19.13 19.82
N ASN A 447 -4.93 -18.58 20.59
CA ASN A 447 -6.34 -18.95 20.48
C ASN A 447 -6.92 -18.56 19.12
N ALA A 448 -6.63 -17.34 18.64
CA ALA A 448 -7.07 -16.88 17.32
C ALA A 448 -6.53 -17.74 16.18
N ILE A 449 -5.23 -18.04 16.19
CA ILE A 449 -4.60 -18.90 15.17
C ILE A 449 -5.19 -20.31 15.19
N VAL A 450 -5.34 -20.93 16.37
CA VAL A 450 -5.91 -22.29 16.46
C VAL A 450 -7.33 -22.32 15.90
N GLN A 451 -8.18 -21.36 16.30
CA GLN A 451 -9.55 -21.28 15.81
C GLN A 451 -9.60 -21.12 14.29
N ARG A 452 -8.80 -20.22 13.73
CA ARG A 452 -8.75 -19.98 12.28
C ARG A 452 -8.25 -21.20 11.52
N VAL A 453 -7.15 -21.81 11.95
CA VAL A 453 -6.52 -22.95 11.28
C VAL A 453 -7.45 -24.16 11.28
N LEU A 454 -8.09 -24.46 12.41
CA LEU A 454 -9.09 -25.53 12.48
C LEU A 454 -10.24 -25.28 11.51
N ASN A 455 -10.79 -24.06 11.47
CA ASN A 455 -11.89 -23.74 10.55
C ASN A 455 -11.54 -23.94 9.07
N VAL A 456 -10.28 -23.71 8.67
CA VAL A 456 -9.84 -23.78 7.27
C VAL A 456 -9.35 -25.17 6.87
N TYR A 457 -8.57 -25.80 7.75
CA TYR A 457 -7.77 -26.99 7.42
C TYR A 457 -8.23 -28.27 8.12
N ASP A 458 -8.93 -28.17 9.27
CA ASP A 458 -9.48 -29.36 9.93
C ASP A 458 -10.78 -29.78 9.23
N ARG A 459 -10.67 -30.81 8.40
CA ARG A 459 -11.80 -31.33 7.63
C ARG A 459 -12.44 -32.47 8.41
N VAL A 460 -13.70 -32.28 8.80
CA VAL A 460 -14.52 -33.36 9.34
C VAL A 460 -14.87 -34.33 8.20
N PRO A 461 -14.56 -35.64 8.32
CA PRO A 461 -14.93 -36.62 7.31
C PRO A 461 -16.44 -36.62 7.05
N VAL A 462 -16.82 -36.82 5.79
CA VAL A 462 -18.22 -36.92 5.38
C VAL A 462 -18.87 -38.11 6.08
N LYS A 463 -19.99 -37.87 6.78
CA LYS A 463 -20.83 -38.92 7.35
C LYS A 463 -21.85 -39.39 6.31
N CYS A 464 -21.48 -40.41 5.57
CA CYS A 464 -22.25 -40.95 4.45
C CYS A 464 -23.70 -41.32 4.79
N ASP A 465 -23.92 -41.86 5.98
CA ASP A 465 -25.24 -42.20 6.53
C ASP A 465 -26.16 -40.98 6.72
N ARG A 466 -25.60 -39.77 6.71
CA ARG A 466 -26.32 -38.50 6.87
C ARG A 466 -26.61 -37.79 5.55
N ILE A 467 -26.07 -38.25 4.42
CA ILE A 467 -26.39 -37.70 3.11
C ILE A 467 -27.71 -38.30 2.65
N ALA A 468 -28.72 -37.44 2.45
CA ALA A 468 -30.01 -37.90 1.96
C ALA A 468 -29.87 -38.48 0.54
N ARG A 469 -30.21 -39.76 0.40
CA ARG A 469 -30.04 -40.55 -0.82
C ARG A 469 -30.63 -39.88 -2.09
N TYR A 470 -31.74 -39.15 -1.94
CA TYR A 470 -32.38 -38.45 -3.05
C TYR A 470 -31.48 -37.38 -3.72
N LEU A 471 -30.49 -36.82 -3.00
CA LEU A 471 -29.65 -35.73 -3.49
C LEU A 471 -28.81 -36.13 -4.71
N TRP A 472 -28.38 -37.39 -4.78
CA TRP A 472 -27.56 -37.89 -5.88
C TRP A 472 -28.36 -38.78 -6.84
N GLU A 473 -29.29 -39.60 -6.32
CA GLU A 473 -30.11 -40.47 -7.18
C GLU A 473 -31.05 -39.69 -8.11
N SER A 474 -31.69 -38.62 -7.62
CA SER A 474 -32.68 -37.85 -8.41
C SER A 474 -32.10 -37.20 -9.67
N ARG A 475 -30.78 -36.99 -9.70
CA ARG A 475 -30.03 -36.41 -10.82
C ARG A 475 -29.07 -37.40 -11.49
N ARG A 476 -29.08 -38.68 -11.07
CA ARG A 476 -28.14 -39.73 -11.51
C ARG A 476 -26.67 -39.35 -11.33
N PHE A 477 -26.35 -38.61 -10.27
CA PHE A 477 -24.95 -38.44 -9.85
C PHE A 477 -24.44 -39.73 -9.23
N LEU A 478 -23.12 -39.94 -9.28
CA LEU A 478 -22.47 -41.04 -8.56
C LEU A 478 -22.73 -40.91 -7.05
N ASP A 479 -22.68 -42.04 -6.34
CA ASP A 479 -22.80 -42.02 -4.88
C ASP A 479 -21.70 -41.10 -4.33
N PRO A 480 -22.05 -40.01 -3.62
CA PRO A 480 -21.10 -39.06 -3.07
C PRO A 480 -20.04 -39.74 -2.19
N CYS A 481 -20.37 -40.88 -1.57
CA CYS A 481 -19.46 -41.65 -0.74
C CYS A 481 -18.51 -42.56 -1.50
N GLU A 482 -18.86 -42.90 -2.74
CA GLU A 482 -17.94 -43.55 -3.67
C GLU A 482 -17.06 -42.50 -4.39
N SER A 483 -17.63 -41.34 -4.74
CA SER A 483 -16.93 -40.29 -5.50
C SER A 483 -16.05 -39.36 -4.67
N MET A 484 -16.29 -39.24 -3.36
CA MET A 484 -15.42 -38.48 -2.43
C MET A 484 -14.33 -39.33 -1.78
N SER A 485 -14.25 -40.62 -2.12
CA SER A 485 -13.06 -41.44 -1.88
C SER A 485 -11.86 -40.80 -2.58
N SER A 486 -10.68 -40.82 -1.97
CA SER A 486 -9.46 -40.14 -2.43
C SER A 486 -8.83 -40.73 -3.70
N VAL A 487 -9.66 -41.23 -4.61
CA VAL A 487 -9.29 -41.84 -5.89
C VAL A 487 -10.14 -41.20 -6.98
N PHE A 488 -9.97 -39.89 -7.20
CA PHE A 488 -10.00 -39.22 -8.51
C PHE A 488 -9.39 -37.83 -8.39
#